data_AF-A0AAP9DGC0-F1
#
_entry.id   AF-A0AAP9DGC0-F1
#
_cell.length_a   1.000
_cell.length_b   1.000
_cell.length_c   1.000
_cell.angle_alpha   90.00
_cell.angle_beta   90.00
_cell.angle_gamma   90.00
#
_symmetry.space_group_name_H-M   'P 1'
#
loop_
_entity.id
_entity.type
_entity.pdbx_description
1 polymer ?
#
loop_
_entity_poly.entity_id
_entity_poly.type
_entity_poly.pdbx_seq_one_letter_code
_entity_poly.pdbx_strand_id
1 'polypeptide(L)'
;MADNRKHTRVVNIRKEAYDVYIGRAGKGQDGYFGNPFRLKQDMIRGGTLAGFREYFYRRLVNDAEYRRRVHELQGKTLGCFCKPHPCHGDIIKEYLDRMAGRGEDIEIGTIFYKGKAYPSREITTGMETYTISVEELGHELENDMRNLLDEAVEQDENIRYYCTNEELCTFPDREMDKIIYG
;
A
#
# COMPACT_ATOMS: atom_id res chain seq x y z
N MET A 1 7.86 -1.75 -30.86
CA MET A 1 7.09 -2.95 -30.45
C MET A 1 5.96 -2.44 -29.57
N ALA A 2 4.70 -2.63 -29.96
CA ALA A 2 3.58 -2.14 -29.17
C ALA A 2 3.52 -2.92 -27.85
N ASP A 3 3.60 -2.21 -26.73
CA ASP A 3 3.41 -2.79 -25.40
C ASP A 3 1.99 -3.37 -25.32
N ASN A 4 1.88 -4.69 -25.48
CA ASN A 4 0.62 -5.42 -25.43
C ASN A 4 0.24 -5.79 -23.99
N ARG A 5 0.85 -5.14 -22.98
CA ARG A 5 0.33 -5.22 -21.61
C ARG A 5 -1.05 -4.56 -21.57
N LYS A 6 -2.06 -5.36 -21.24
CA LYS A 6 -3.36 -4.82 -20.87
C LYS A 6 -3.17 -3.85 -19.71
N HIS A 7 -3.49 -2.58 -19.94
CA HIS A 7 -3.38 -1.52 -18.93
C HIS A 7 -4.62 -1.53 -18.03
N THR A 8 -4.42 -1.44 -16.72
CA THR A 8 -5.54 -1.31 -15.77
C THR A 8 -6.22 0.05 -15.97
N ARG A 9 -7.54 0.06 -16.13
CA ARG A 9 -8.33 1.30 -16.36
C ARG A 9 -9.48 1.42 -15.37
N VAL A 10 -9.86 2.65 -15.04
CA VAL A 10 -10.96 2.94 -14.11
C VAL A 10 -12.06 3.67 -14.86
N VAL A 11 -13.26 3.12 -14.86
CA VAL A 11 -14.40 3.62 -15.65
C VAL A 11 -15.62 3.90 -14.79
N ASN A 12 -16.54 4.70 -15.32
CA ASN A 12 -17.85 4.87 -14.72
C ASN A 12 -18.76 3.71 -15.11
N ILE A 13 -19.28 2.97 -14.12
CA ILE A 13 -20.13 1.79 -14.38
C ILE A 13 -21.45 2.08 -15.10
N ARG A 14 -21.90 3.34 -15.11
CA ARG A 14 -23.12 3.77 -15.82
C ARG A 14 -22.84 4.12 -17.28
N LYS A 15 -21.56 4.22 -17.67
CA LYS A 15 -21.14 4.69 -18.99
C LYS A 15 -20.42 3.62 -19.80
N GLU A 16 -19.65 2.76 -19.14
CA GLU A 16 -18.77 1.79 -19.80
C GLU A 16 -18.85 0.42 -19.11
N ALA A 17 -18.58 -0.63 -19.89
CA ALA A 17 -18.42 -1.98 -19.36
C ALA A 17 -17.16 -2.09 -18.50
N TYR A 18 -17.19 -2.99 -17.52
CA TYR A 18 -16.09 -3.21 -16.58
C TYR A 18 -15.96 -4.69 -16.25
N ASP A 19 -14.76 -5.11 -15.85
CA ASP A 19 -14.45 -6.49 -15.47
C ASP A 19 -14.67 -6.70 -13.96
N VAL A 20 -14.26 -5.74 -13.12
CA VAL A 20 -14.33 -5.83 -11.65
C VAL A 20 -14.96 -4.59 -11.07
N TYR A 21 -15.97 -4.76 -10.22
CA TYR A 21 -16.54 -3.67 -9.45
C TYR A 21 -15.65 -3.35 -8.23
N ILE A 22 -15.22 -2.10 -8.11
CA ILE A 22 -14.39 -1.63 -6.98
C ILE A 22 -15.12 -0.60 -6.11
N GLY A 23 -16.39 -0.33 -6.37
CA GLY A 23 -17.17 0.59 -5.55
C GLY A 23 -17.50 0.03 -4.17
N ARG A 24 -18.26 0.79 -3.37
CA ARG A 24 -18.70 0.36 -2.04
C ARG A 24 -19.74 -0.76 -2.10
N ALA A 25 -19.96 -1.41 -0.96
CA ALA A 25 -21.01 -2.39 -0.76
C ALA A 25 -22.37 -1.88 -1.28
N GLY A 26 -23.07 -2.76 -2.00
CA GLY A 26 -24.30 -2.43 -2.73
C GLY A 26 -24.33 -3.10 -4.09
N LYS A 27 -25.50 -3.11 -4.76
CA LYS A 27 -25.72 -3.81 -6.03
C LYS A 27 -25.32 -5.30 -6.01
N GLY A 28 -25.49 -5.97 -4.87
CA GLY A 28 -25.08 -7.37 -4.70
C GLY A 28 -23.58 -7.59 -4.58
N GLN A 29 -22.79 -6.53 -4.41
CA GLN A 29 -21.35 -6.57 -4.20
C GLN A 29 -21.02 -6.21 -2.74
N ASP A 30 -20.01 -6.86 -2.17
CA ASP A 30 -19.55 -6.64 -0.79
C ASP A 30 -18.73 -5.34 -0.63
N GLY A 31 -18.25 -4.77 -1.73
CA GLY A 31 -17.42 -3.58 -1.74
C GLY A 31 -16.00 -3.82 -1.23
N TYR A 32 -15.43 -5.01 -1.46
CA TYR A 32 -14.12 -5.42 -0.95
C TYR A 32 -12.98 -4.43 -1.23
N PHE A 33 -12.99 -3.77 -2.41
CA PHE A 33 -12.03 -2.74 -2.82
C PHE A 33 -12.56 -1.30 -2.65
N GLY A 34 -13.74 -1.14 -2.06
CA GLY A 34 -14.40 0.13 -1.90
C GLY A 34 -13.69 1.01 -0.87
N ASN A 35 -13.70 2.32 -1.11
CA ASN A 35 -13.26 3.28 -0.10
C ASN A 35 -14.17 3.19 1.15
N PRO A 36 -13.66 2.90 2.36
CA PRO A 36 -14.49 2.84 3.56
C PRO A 36 -14.96 4.23 4.03
N PHE A 37 -14.21 5.30 3.75
CA PHE A 37 -14.48 6.66 4.25
C PHE A 37 -15.54 7.38 3.44
N ARG A 38 -16.76 7.53 3.96
CA ARG A 38 -17.86 8.21 3.25
C ARG A 38 -17.59 9.71 3.13
N LEU A 39 -17.86 10.25 1.94
CA LEU A 39 -17.83 11.69 1.72
C LEU A 39 -18.97 12.33 2.51
N LYS A 40 -18.65 13.26 3.41
CA LYS A 40 -19.65 14.06 4.14
C LYS A 40 -20.16 15.21 3.26
N GLN A 41 -21.32 15.77 3.58
CA GLN A 41 -22.00 16.79 2.74
C GLN A 41 -21.17 18.05 2.50
N ASP A 42 -20.33 18.40 3.47
CA ASP A 42 -19.43 19.54 3.54
C ASP A 42 -18.07 19.30 2.85
N MET A 43 -17.79 18.08 2.41
CA MET A 43 -16.51 17.72 1.79
C MET A 43 -16.55 17.83 0.27
N ILE A 44 -15.48 18.38 -0.30
CA ILE A 44 -15.26 18.43 -1.75
C ILE A 44 -15.06 17.01 -2.29
N ARG A 45 -15.53 16.73 -3.51
CA ARG A 45 -15.26 15.46 -4.21
C ARG A 45 -13.77 15.15 -4.20
N GLY A 46 -13.40 13.97 -3.73
CA GLY A 46 -12.00 13.56 -3.56
C GLY A 46 -11.44 13.80 -2.15
N GLY A 47 -12.16 14.47 -1.25
CA GLY A 47 -11.71 14.75 0.11
C GLY A 47 -11.45 13.52 0.99
N THR A 48 -11.87 12.32 0.55
CA THR A 48 -11.62 11.06 1.25
C THR A 48 -10.47 10.23 0.65
N LEU A 49 -9.78 10.76 -0.38
CA LEU A 49 -8.73 10.03 -1.09
C LEU A 49 -7.45 9.90 -0.27
N ALA A 50 -7.07 10.94 0.47
CA ALA A 50 -5.91 10.87 1.36
C ALA A 50 -6.08 9.75 2.40
N GLY A 51 -7.23 9.74 3.10
CA GLY A 51 -7.55 8.66 4.05
C GLY A 51 -7.63 7.29 3.38
N PHE A 52 -8.17 7.21 2.16
CA PHE A 52 -8.16 5.95 1.41
C PHE A 52 -6.76 5.48 1.03
N ARG A 53 -5.87 6.39 0.63
CA ARG A 53 -4.48 6.06 0.27
C ARG A 53 -3.77 5.41 1.45
N GLU A 54 -3.87 6.01 2.63
CA GLU A 54 -3.31 5.45 3.85
C GLU A 54 -3.93 4.08 4.19
N TYR A 55 -5.26 3.99 4.19
CA TYR A 55 -5.96 2.72 4.41
C TYR A 55 -5.53 1.63 3.42
N PHE A 56 -5.39 1.98 2.14
CA PHE A 56 -5.04 1.07 1.06
C PHE A 56 -3.64 0.49 1.27
N TYR A 57 -2.63 1.34 1.48
CA TYR A 57 -1.26 0.90 1.65
C TYR A 57 -1.05 0.15 2.97
N ARG A 58 -1.64 0.64 4.07
CA ARG A 58 -1.63 -0.10 5.33
C ARG A 58 -2.28 -1.47 5.21
N ARG A 59 -3.37 -1.60 4.45
CA ARG A 59 -4.02 -2.90 4.21
C ARG A 59 -3.16 -3.79 3.29
N LEU A 60 -2.49 -3.24 2.28
CA LEU A 60 -1.59 -4.01 1.42
C LEU A 60 -0.46 -4.70 2.20
N VAL A 61 0.14 -4.01 3.18
CA VAL A 61 1.25 -4.57 3.95
C VAL A 61 0.79 -5.52 5.06
N ASN A 62 -0.41 -5.34 5.62
CA ASN A 62 -0.91 -6.16 6.74
C ASN A 62 -1.85 -7.31 6.33
N ASP A 63 -2.44 -7.28 5.14
CA ASP A 63 -3.44 -8.26 4.66
C ASP A 63 -2.95 -8.89 3.35
N ALA A 64 -2.28 -10.05 3.47
CA ALA A 64 -1.72 -10.77 2.33
C ALA A 64 -2.80 -11.21 1.32
N GLU A 65 -4.01 -11.53 1.79
CA GLU A 65 -5.15 -11.88 0.94
C GLU A 65 -5.60 -10.65 0.13
N TYR A 66 -5.71 -9.49 0.78
CA TYR A 66 -6.04 -8.24 0.10
C TYR A 66 -5.00 -7.89 -0.95
N ARG A 67 -3.71 -7.98 -0.60
CA ARG A 67 -2.59 -7.74 -1.53
C ARG A 67 -2.69 -8.66 -2.74
N ARG A 68 -2.86 -9.98 -2.55
CA ARG A 68 -3.03 -10.93 -3.66
C ARG A 68 -4.20 -10.54 -4.56
N ARG A 69 -5.37 -10.26 -3.98
CA ARG A 69 -6.56 -9.85 -4.75
C ARG A 69 -6.39 -8.52 -5.46
N VAL A 70 -5.62 -7.58 -4.91
CA VAL A 70 -5.26 -6.35 -5.60
C VAL A 70 -4.38 -6.66 -6.82
N HIS A 71 -3.36 -7.52 -6.70
CA HIS A 71 -2.55 -7.93 -7.85
C HIS A 71 -3.38 -8.62 -8.95
N GLU A 72 -4.41 -9.38 -8.59
CA GLU A 72 -5.35 -9.98 -9.55
C GLU A 72 -6.17 -8.94 -10.35
N LEU A 73 -6.14 -7.66 -9.98
CA LEU A 73 -6.75 -6.57 -10.75
C LEU A 73 -5.89 -6.10 -11.93
N GLN A 74 -4.64 -6.55 -12.03
CA GLN A 74 -3.72 -6.13 -13.09
C GLN A 74 -4.31 -6.36 -14.49
N GLY A 75 -4.35 -5.30 -15.29
CA GLY A 75 -4.86 -5.32 -16.66
C GLY A 75 -6.38 -5.43 -16.79
N LYS A 76 -7.13 -5.36 -15.69
CA LYS A 76 -8.60 -5.35 -15.69
C LYS A 76 -9.17 -3.93 -15.76
N THR A 77 -10.42 -3.84 -16.21
CA THR A 77 -11.22 -2.62 -16.17
C THR A 77 -12.00 -2.55 -14.86
N LEU A 78 -11.65 -1.57 -14.02
CA LEU A 78 -12.20 -1.35 -12.69
C LEU A 78 -13.41 -0.40 -12.76
N GLY A 79 -14.57 -0.90 -12.36
CA GLY A 79 -15.82 -0.16 -12.34
C GLY A 79 -16.04 0.58 -11.02
N CYS A 80 -16.18 1.91 -11.09
CA CYS A 80 -16.60 2.76 -9.97
C CYS A 80 -17.68 3.76 -10.38
N PHE A 81 -18.36 4.40 -9.42
CA PHE A 81 -19.32 5.48 -9.70
C PHE A 81 -18.67 6.86 -9.81
N CYS A 82 -17.46 7.05 -9.27
CA CYS A 82 -16.87 8.37 -9.08
C CYS A 82 -16.40 9.03 -10.38
N LYS A 83 -15.95 8.25 -11.37
CA LYS A 83 -15.47 8.79 -12.64
C LYS A 83 -16.55 9.65 -13.33
N PRO A 84 -16.21 10.79 -13.94
CA PRO A 84 -14.86 11.27 -14.26
C PRO A 84 -14.14 12.03 -13.12
N HIS A 85 -14.74 12.17 -11.95
CA HIS A 85 -14.11 12.86 -10.82
C HIS A 85 -13.02 11.99 -10.15
N PRO A 86 -12.17 12.58 -9.30
CA PRO A 86 -11.17 11.83 -8.54
C PRO A 86 -11.76 10.60 -7.87
N CYS A 87 -11.13 9.44 -8.08
CA CYS A 87 -11.65 8.14 -7.69
C CYS A 87 -10.60 7.36 -6.90
N HIS A 88 -11.04 6.57 -5.92
CA HIS A 88 -10.15 5.69 -5.17
C HIS A 88 -9.52 4.61 -6.07
N GLY A 89 -10.21 4.24 -7.15
CA GLY A 89 -9.67 3.36 -8.19
C GLY A 89 -8.43 3.92 -8.87
N ASP A 90 -8.23 5.25 -8.88
CA ASP A 90 -7.01 5.85 -9.44
C ASP A 90 -5.78 5.49 -8.60
N ILE A 91 -5.93 5.38 -7.27
CA ILE A 91 -4.86 4.96 -6.36
C ILE A 91 -4.54 3.47 -6.56
N ILE A 92 -5.56 2.62 -6.71
CA ILE A 92 -5.37 1.19 -7.01
C ILE A 92 -4.65 1.02 -8.35
N LYS A 93 -5.08 1.76 -9.37
CA LYS A 93 -4.44 1.76 -10.69
C LYS A 93 -2.98 2.23 -10.60
N GLU A 94 -2.72 3.32 -9.88
CA GLU A 94 -1.36 3.84 -9.68
C GLU A 94 -0.43 2.79 -9.07
N TYR A 95 -0.89 2.08 -8.04
CA TYR A 95 -0.14 0.96 -7.45
C TYR A 95 0.14 -0.15 -8.48
N LEU A 96 -0.89 -0.58 -9.20
CA LEU A 96 -0.77 -1.63 -10.23
C LEU A 96 0.19 -1.24 -11.36
N ASP A 97 0.16 0.02 -11.79
CA ASP A 97 1.07 0.53 -12.81
C ASP A 97 2.53 0.50 -12.33
N ARG A 98 2.78 0.81 -11.04
CA ARG A 98 4.12 0.69 -10.44
C ARG A 98 4.60 -0.77 -10.37
N MET A 99 3.69 -1.71 -10.13
CA MET A 99 4.00 -3.15 -10.03
C MET A 99 4.19 -3.80 -11.41
N ALA A 100 3.43 -3.38 -12.43
CA ALA A 100 3.48 -3.95 -13.76
C ALA A 100 4.86 -3.86 -14.44
N GLY A 101 5.69 -2.90 -14.04
CA GLY A 101 7.04 -2.71 -14.58
C GLY A 101 8.13 -3.55 -13.92
N ARG A 102 7.81 -4.34 -12.89
CA ARG A 102 8.79 -5.02 -12.02
C ARG A 102 8.79 -6.52 -12.29
N GLY A 103 9.98 -7.11 -12.38
CA GLY A 103 10.18 -8.55 -12.40
C GLY A 103 10.49 -9.12 -11.01
N GLU A 104 10.35 -8.30 -9.97
CA GLU A 104 10.67 -8.61 -8.58
C GLU A 104 9.40 -8.46 -7.74
N ASP A 105 8.99 -9.54 -7.08
CA ASP A 105 7.92 -9.53 -6.10
C ASP A 105 8.46 -8.90 -4.81
N ILE A 106 7.78 -7.86 -4.30
CA ILE A 106 8.13 -7.28 -3.00
C ILE A 106 7.60 -8.20 -1.90
N GLU A 107 8.52 -8.88 -1.21
CA GLU A 107 8.21 -9.66 -0.03
C GLU A 107 8.05 -8.73 1.18
N ILE A 108 6.92 -8.88 1.89
CA ILE A 108 6.61 -8.12 3.09
C ILE A 108 6.64 -9.12 4.23
N GLY A 109 7.62 -8.94 5.12
CA GLY A 109 7.77 -9.68 6.37
C GLY A 109 7.00 -9.04 7.52
N THR A 110 7.23 -9.54 8.72
CA THR A 110 6.58 -9.04 9.94
C THR A 110 7.58 -9.01 11.09
N ILE A 111 7.62 -7.89 11.81
CA ILE A 111 8.27 -7.74 13.11
C ILE A 111 7.20 -7.78 14.19
N PHE A 112 7.44 -8.52 15.26
CA PHE A 112 6.55 -8.54 16.42
C PHE A 112 7.19 -7.75 17.55
N TYR A 113 6.49 -6.74 18.05
CA TYR A 113 6.93 -5.95 19.20
C TYR A 113 5.76 -5.74 20.15
N LYS A 114 5.95 -6.06 21.43
CA LYS A 114 4.92 -5.95 22.50
C LYS A 114 3.55 -6.54 22.13
N GLY A 115 3.56 -7.67 21.43
CA GLY A 115 2.34 -8.38 21.01
C GLY A 115 1.61 -7.75 19.81
N LYS A 116 2.18 -6.72 19.18
CA LYS A 116 1.71 -6.12 17.93
C LYS A 116 2.58 -6.60 16.76
N ALA A 117 1.96 -6.74 15.59
CA ALA A 117 2.63 -7.08 14.34
C ALA A 117 2.84 -5.80 13.52
N TYR A 118 4.06 -5.61 13.04
CA TYR A 118 4.45 -4.49 12.20
C TYR A 118 4.99 -5.02 10.88
N PRO A 119 4.60 -4.45 9.74
CA PRO A 119 5.13 -4.85 8.46
C PRO A 119 6.62 -4.50 8.38
N SER A 120 7.39 -5.38 7.77
CA SER A 120 8.81 -5.17 7.52
C SER A 120 9.18 -5.68 6.14
N ARG A 121 10.39 -5.36 5.70
CA ARG A 121 10.95 -5.87 4.46
C ARG A 121 12.45 -5.99 4.62
N GLU A 122 12.99 -7.09 4.13
CA GLU A 122 14.43 -7.24 3.91
C GLU A 122 14.76 -6.71 2.53
N ILE A 123 15.73 -5.79 2.47
CA ILE A 123 16.26 -5.28 1.21
C ILE A 123 17.73 -5.69 1.11
N THR A 124 18.17 -6.04 -0.10
CA THR A 124 19.57 -6.38 -0.34
C THR A 124 20.19 -5.36 -1.28
N THR A 125 21.17 -4.61 -0.80
CA THR A 125 21.85 -3.58 -1.58
C THR A 125 23.36 -3.85 -1.56
N GLY A 126 23.93 -4.09 -2.75
CA GLY A 126 25.32 -4.52 -2.87
C GLY A 126 25.56 -5.90 -2.23
N MET A 127 26.27 -5.92 -1.09
CA MET A 127 26.62 -7.14 -0.34
C MET A 127 25.94 -7.21 1.04
N GLU A 128 25.11 -6.23 1.39
CA GLU A 128 24.48 -6.15 2.71
C GLU A 128 22.96 -6.30 2.57
N THR A 129 22.37 -6.99 3.56
CA THR A 129 20.92 -7.13 3.70
C THR A 129 20.50 -6.36 4.94
N TYR A 130 19.46 -5.54 4.80
CA TYR A 130 18.95 -4.71 5.88
C TYR A 130 17.46 -4.93 6.07
N THR A 131 17.03 -4.89 7.33
CA THR A 131 15.61 -4.83 7.67
C THR A 131 15.15 -3.39 7.70
N ILE A 132 14.05 -3.11 7.02
CA ILE A 132 13.32 -1.84 7.13
C ILE A 132 11.91 -2.11 7.65
N SER A 133 11.34 -1.16 8.39
CA SER A 133 9.97 -1.25 8.92
C SER A 133 9.25 0.08 8.82
N VAL A 134 8.06 0.17 9.42
CA VAL A 134 7.19 1.34 9.35
C VAL A 134 7.46 2.33 10.48
N GLU A 135 7.25 3.61 10.20
CA GLU A 135 7.36 4.71 11.18
C GLU A 135 6.54 4.47 12.46
N GLU A 136 5.41 3.77 12.37
CA GLU A 136 4.61 3.38 13.53
C GLU A 136 5.41 2.55 14.55
N LEU A 137 6.25 1.62 14.08
CA LEU A 137 7.14 0.85 14.95
C LEU A 137 8.25 1.74 15.52
N GLY A 138 8.86 2.58 14.67
CA GLY A 138 9.93 3.49 15.07
C GLY A 138 9.52 4.44 16.20
N HIS A 139 8.30 5.00 16.12
CA HIS A 139 7.76 5.84 17.19
C HIS A 139 7.53 5.09 18.51
N GLU A 140 7.10 3.82 18.45
CA GLU A 140 6.89 3.01 19.64
C GLU A 140 8.21 2.63 20.30
N LEU A 141 9.21 2.24 19.50
CA LEU A 141 10.58 1.95 19.97
C LEU A 141 11.24 3.19 20.54
N GLU A 142 11.14 4.34 19.87
CA GLU A 142 11.69 5.61 20.37
C GLU A 142 11.10 5.99 21.73
N ASN A 143 9.78 5.84 21.89
CA ASN A 143 9.13 6.11 23.17
C ASN A 143 9.62 5.17 24.27
N ASP A 144 9.82 3.88 23.96
CA ASP A 144 10.22 2.88 24.93
C ASP A 144 11.71 2.95 25.28
N MET A 145 12.57 3.31 24.32
CA MET A 145 13.99 3.62 24.58
C MET A 145 14.14 4.84 25.51
N ARG A 146 13.31 5.88 25.34
CA ARG A 146 13.28 7.01 26.29
C ARG A 146 12.86 6.59 27.70
N ASN A 147 12.15 5.48 27.84
CA ASN A 147 11.77 4.87 29.11
C ASN A 147 12.76 3.79 29.59
N LEU A 148 13.94 3.70 28.96
CA LEU A 148 15.03 2.79 29.34
C LEU A 148 14.65 1.31 29.29
N LEU A 149 13.83 0.93 28.29
CA LEU A 149 13.54 -0.47 28.00
C LEU A 149 14.62 -1.03 27.05
N ASP A 150 15.50 -1.89 27.57
CA ASP A 150 16.60 -2.50 26.81
C ASP A 150 16.11 -3.26 25.58
N GLU A 151 14.96 -3.95 25.69
CA GLU A 151 14.30 -4.66 24.58
C GLU A 151 13.99 -3.73 23.39
N ALA A 152 13.73 -2.44 23.63
CA ALA A 152 13.47 -1.47 22.56
C ALA A 152 14.77 -1.10 21.81
N VAL A 153 15.89 -1.00 22.53
CA VAL A 153 17.22 -0.73 21.94
C VAL A 153 17.64 -1.90 21.07
N GLU A 154 17.55 -3.12 21.59
CA GLU A 154 17.88 -4.33 20.83
C GLU A 154 17.03 -4.47 19.55
N GLN A 155 15.74 -4.13 19.63
CA GLN A 155 14.86 -4.19 18.47
C GLN A 155 15.17 -3.10 17.44
N ASP A 156 15.50 -1.87 17.88
CA ASP A 156 15.85 -0.75 17.01
C ASP A 156 17.19 -0.98 16.29
N GLU A 157 18.19 -1.55 16.96
CA GLU A 157 19.49 -1.89 16.35
C GLU A 157 19.38 -2.88 15.19
N ASN A 158 18.32 -3.70 15.17
CA ASN A 158 18.04 -4.64 14.09
C ASN A 158 17.31 -4.01 12.89
N ILE A 159 16.89 -2.75 12.99
CA ILE A 159 16.13 -2.04 11.96
C ILE A 159 16.97 -0.89 11.41
N ARG A 160 17.23 -0.93 10.10
CA ARG A 160 18.07 0.06 9.43
C ARG A 160 17.34 1.38 9.20
N TYR A 161 16.05 1.33 8.91
CA TYR A 161 15.27 2.51 8.53
C TYR A 161 13.76 2.32 8.74
N TYR A 162 13.07 3.42 9.04
CA TYR A 162 11.62 3.49 9.19
C TYR A 162 11.01 4.34 8.07
N CYS A 163 10.01 3.79 7.39
CA CYS A 163 9.36 4.43 6.23
C CYS A 163 7.83 4.37 6.30
N THR A 164 7.15 5.03 5.37
CA THR A 164 5.70 4.94 5.26
C THR A 164 5.25 3.57 4.69
N ASN A 165 3.99 3.19 4.94
CA ASN A 165 3.40 1.98 4.34
C ASN A 165 3.47 2.00 2.79
N GLU A 166 3.30 3.17 2.18
CA GLU A 166 3.40 3.32 0.72
C GLU A 166 4.82 3.04 0.24
N GLU A 167 5.83 3.63 0.86
CA GLU A 167 7.23 3.43 0.48
C GLU A 167 7.60 1.96 0.63
N LEU A 168 7.28 1.36 1.78
CA LEU A 168 7.59 -0.04 2.09
C LEU A 168 7.13 -1.00 0.97
N CYS A 169 5.93 -0.78 0.43
CA CYS A 169 5.34 -1.64 -0.60
C CYS A 169 5.53 -1.15 -2.04
N THR A 170 6.00 0.08 -2.26
CA THR A 170 6.13 0.63 -3.62
C THR A 170 7.53 1.03 -4.03
N PHE A 171 8.52 1.16 -3.15
CA PHE A 171 9.89 1.49 -3.58
C PHE A 171 10.71 0.23 -3.83
N PRO A 172 11.42 0.09 -4.95
CA PRO A 172 12.36 -1.02 -5.18
C PRO A 172 13.58 -0.90 -4.24
N ASP A 173 14.33 -1.99 -4.04
CA ASP A 173 15.50 -2.02 -3.15
C ASP A 173 16.49 -0.88 -3.47
N ARG A 174 16.75 -0.64 -4.76
CA ARG A 174 17.61 0.46 -5.25
C ARG A 174 17.13 1.87 -4.89
N GLU A 175 15.83 2.08 -4.68
CA GLU A 175 15.27 3.38 -4.27
C GLU A 175 15.24 3.48 -2.75
N MET A 176 15.00 2.37 -2.06
CA MET A 176 15.18 2.30 -0.60
C MET A 176 16.62 2.60 -0.21
N ASP A 177 17.61 2.05 -0.91
CA ASP A 177 19.04 2.32 -0.70
C ASP A 177 19.35 3.82 -0.71
N LYS A 178 18.77 4.55 -1.68
CA LYS A 178 18.95 6.00 -1.81
C LYS A 178 18.32 6.79 -0.68
N ILE A 179 17.29 6.27 -0.02
CA ILE A 179 16.64 6.94 1.11
C ILE A 179 17.45 6.72 2.38
N ILE A 180 18.04 5.53 2.51
CA ILE A 180 18.85 5.16 3.68
C ILE A 180 20.19 5.89 3.69
N TYR A 181 20.81 6.09 2.51
CA TYR A 181 22.18 6.60 2.38
C TYR A 181 22.32 7.93 1.63
N GLY A 182 21.22 8.51 1.15
CA GLY A 182 21.22 9.74 0.32
C GLY A 182 21.00 11.03 1.08
#